data_AF-A0A7T4T876-F1
#
_entry.id   AF-A0A7T4T876-F1
#
_cell.length_a   1.000
_cell.length_b   1.000
_cell.length_c   1.000
_cell.angle_alpha   90.00
_cell.angle_beta   90.00
_cell.angle_gamma   90.00
#
_symmetry.space_group_name_H-M   'P 1'
#
loop_
_entity.id
_entity.type
_entity.pdbx_description
1 polymer ?
#
loop_
_entity_poly.entity_id
_entity_poly.type
_entity_poly.pdbx_seq_one_letter_code
_entity_poly.pdbx_strand_id
1 'polypeptide(L)'
;MSALNRSATGAALALCQDAYGNMMGGQEARAFAYLKLAISVLTAANESADSRGDIRAEKALKDAIDSALDAVDTLEPPFDPSLMDAATAKWEKLGISPAGVLPTVTL
;
A
#
# COMPACT_ATOMS: atom_id res chain seq x y z
N MET A 1 -21.51 -4.17 -1.79
CA MET A 1 -20.10 -3.87 -2.16
C MET A 1 -19.86 -4.34 -3.59
N SER A 2 -19.58 -3.43 -4.52
CA SER A 2 -19.41 -3.75 -5.95
C SER A 2 -18.11 -4.53 -6.20
N ALA A 3 -18.00 -5.19 -7.37
CA ALA A 3 -16.77 -5.89 -7.77
C ALA A 3 -15.56 -4.94 -7.80
N LEU A 4 -15.79 -3.69 -8.22
CA LEU A 4 -14.77 -2.65 -8.26
C LEU A 4 -14.26 -2.27 -6.87
N ASN A 5 -15.14 -2.16 -5.87
CA ASN A 5 -14.74 -1.92 -4.48
C ASN A 5 -13.88 -3.06 -3.90
N ARG A 6 -14.18 -4.32 -4.26
CA ARG A 6 -13.31 -5.46 -3.89
C ARG A 6 -11.94 -5.35 -4.55
N SER A 7 -11.89 -4.97 -5.83
CA SER A 7 -10.62 -4.73 -6.54
C SER A 7 -9.81 -3.61 -5.90
N ALA A 8 -10.46 -2.51 -5.50
CA ALA A 8 -9.82 -1.39 -4.80
C ALA A 8 -9.18 -1.83 -3.48
N THR A 9 -9.91 -2.64 -2.70
CA THR A 9 -9.41 -3.19 -1.43
C THR A 9 -8.20 -4.10 -1.66
N GLY A 10 -8.23 -4.93 -2.71
CA GLY A 10 -7.10 -5.79 -3.09
C GLY A 10 -5.87 -4.98 -3.52
N ALA A 11 -6.05 -3.95 -4.34
CA ALA A 11 -4.96 -3.05 -4.75
C ALA A 11 -4.36 -2.32 -3.55
N ALA A 12 -5.19 -1.76 -2.66
CA ALA A 12 -4.73 -1.10 -1.45
C ALA A 12 -3.97 -2.05 -0.51
N LEU A 13 -4.40 -3.32 -0.39
CA LEU A 13 -3.70 -4.33 0.40
C LEU A 13 -2.30 -4.61 -0.16
N ALA A 14 -2.17 -4.79 -1.49
CA ALA A 14 -0.87 -5.00 -2.13
C ALA A 14 0.07 -3.81 -1.89
N LEU A 15 -0.42 -2.59 -2.08
CA LEU A 15 0.36 -1.36 -1.81
C LEU A 15 0.81 -1.27 -0.34
N CYS A 16 -0.02 -1.67 0.62
CA CYS A 16 0.37 -1.73 2.03
C CYS A 16 1.43 -2.79 2.33
N GLN A 17 1.40 -3.93 1.64
CA GLN A 17 2.43 -4.98 1.76
C GLN A 17 3.76 -4.49 1.21
N ASP A 18 3.74 -3.80 0.07
CA ASP A 18 4.95 -3.17 -0.50
C ASP A 18 5.49 -2.07 0.41
N ALA A 19 4.62 -1.24 0.99
CA ALA A 19 5.01 -0.24 1.98
C ALA A 19 5.73 -0.88 3.17
N TYR A 20 5.19 -2.00 3.69
CA TYR A 20 5.82 -2.74 4.78
C TYR A 20 7.21 -3.25 4.38
N GLY A 21 7.34 -3.89 3.21
CA GLY A 21 8.63 -4.37 2.71
C GLY A 21 9.67 -3.24 2.57
N ASN A 22 9.24 -2.08 2.07
CA ASN A 22 10.10 -0.91 1.95
C ASN A 22 10.52 -0.35 3.32
N MET A 23 9.61 -0.28 4.28
CA MET A 23 9.92 0.14 5.66
C MET A 23 10.95 -0.80 6.30
N MET A 24 10.76 -2.10 6.12
CA MET A 24 11.69 -3.13 6.62
C MET A 24 13.06 -3.05 5.93
N GLY A 25 13.11 -2.61 4.67
CA GLY A 25 14.34 -2.40 3.89
C GLY A 25 15.01 -1.04 4.07
N GLY A 26 14.53 -0.18 4.98
CA GLY A 26 15.11 1.16 5.20
C GLY A 26 14.78 2.16 4.10
N GLN A 27 13.69 1.92 3.36
CA GLN A 27 13.19 2.77 2.28
C GLN A 27 12.01 3.61 2.78
N GLU A 28 12.16 4.31 3.92
CA GLU A 28 11.03 4.96 4.59
C GLU A 28 10.25 5.91 3.65
N ALA A 29 10.94 6.73 2.87
CA ALA A 29 10.30 7.65 1.92
C ALA A 29 9.47 6.90 0.85
N ARG A 30 10.01 5.79 0.32
CA ARG A 30 9.32 4.95 -0.67
C ARG A 30 8.14 4.21 -0.03
N ALA A 31 8.27 3.75 1.21
CA ALA A 31 7.18 3.16 1.97
C ALA A 31 6.00 4.12 2.16
N PHE A 32 6.28 5.38 2.52
CA PHE A 32 5.25 6.42 2.61
C PHE A 32 4.59 6.71 1.26
N ALA A 33 5.33 6.63 0.17
CA ALA A 33 4.77 6.83 -1.16
C ALA A 33 3.75 5.72 -1.51
N TYR A 34 4.05 4.45 -1.22
CA TYR A 34 3.09 3.35 -1.34
C TYR A 34 1.85 3.54 -0.46
N LEU A 35 2.02 3.96 0.81
CA LEU A 35 0.88 4.26 1.70
C LEU A 35 0.01 5.38 1.15
N LYS A 36 0.60 6.42 0.56
CA LYS A 36 -0.14 7.52 -0.07
C LYS A 36 -1.03 7.00 -1.22
N LEU A 37 -0.50 6.10 -2.05
CA LEU A 37 -1.26 5.46 -3.13
C LEU A 37 -2.40 4.59 -2.59
N ALA A 38 -2.14 3.81 -1.53
CA ALA A 38 -3.17 2.99 -0.88
C ALA A 38 -4.31 3.86 -0.32
N ILE A 39 -3.96 4.98 0.33
CA ILE A 39 -4.94 5.94 0.85
C ILE A 39 -5.77 6.55 -0.27
N SER A 40 -5.17 6.93 -1.41
CA SER A 40 -5.96 7.48 -2.52
C SER A 40 -6.96 6.48 -3.09
N VAL A 41 -6.58 5.20 -3.21
CA VAL A 41 -7.49 4.14 -3.67
C VAL A 41 -8.62 3.92 -2.66
N LEU A 42 -8.32 3.83 -1.37
CA LEU A 42 -9.32 3.63 -0.32
C LEU A 42 -10.27 4.82 -0.17
N THR A 43 -9.76 6.04 -0.37
CA THR A 43 -10.58 7.26 -0.37
C THR A 43 -11.61 7.22 -1.50
N ALA A 44 -11.16 6.93 -2.73
CA ALA A 44 -12.06 6.79 -3.88
C ALA A 44 -13.05 5.61 -3.71
N ALA A 45 -12.62 4.53 -3.05
CA ALA A 45 -13.50 3.39 -2.76
C ALA A 45 -14.63 3.79 -1.80
N ASN A 46 -14.31 4.57 -0.76
CA ASN A 46 -15.30 5.06 0.19
C ASN A 46 -16.30 6.01 -0.49
N GLU A 47 -15.81 6.95 -1.32
CA GLU A 47 -16.67 7.85 -2.11
C GLU A 47 -17.58 7.09 -3.09
N SER A 48 -17.06 6.05 -3.74
CA SER A 48 -17.85 5.17 -4.61
C SER A 48 -18.91 4.39 -3.83
N ALA A 49 -18.60 3.90 -2.63
CA ALA A 49 -19.55 3.19 -1.78
C ALA A 49 -20.70 4.10 -1.32
N ASP A 50 -20.42 5.35 -0.98
CA ASP A 50 -21.40 6.31 -0.48
C ASP A 50 -22.33 6.86 -1.60
N SER A 51 -21.87 6.83 -2.85
CA SER A 51 -22.61 7.39 -3.99
C SER A 51 -23.72 6.50 -4.56
N ARG A 52 -23.97 5.30 -3.98
CA ARG A 52 -25.08 4.38 -4.32
C ARG A 52 -25.20 4.03 -5.83
N GLY A 53 -24.07 3.89 -6.53
CA GLY A 53 -24.04 3.50 -7.94
C GLY A 53 -23.97 4.67 -8.93
N ASP A 54 -23.47 5.83 -8.50
CA ASP A 54 -23.08 6.90 -9.41
C ASP A 54 -21.93 6.44 -10.31
N ILE A 55 -22.21 6.36 -11.61
CA ILE A 55 -21.24 5.95 -12.65
C ILE A 55 -19.99 6.84 -12.61
N ARG A 56 -20.11 8.13 -12.26
CA ARG A 56 -18.96 9.04 -12.16
C ARG A 56 -18.05 8.64 -11.01
N ALA A 57 -18.61 8.24 -9.87
CA ALA A 57 -17.84 7.79 -8.72
C ALA A 57 -17.20 6.41 -8.97
N GLU A 58 -17.90 5.50 -9.67
CA GLU A 58 -17.30 4.24 -10.11
C GLU A 58 -16.16 4.46 -11.11
N LYS A 59 -16.30 5.41 -12.04
CA LYS A 59 -15.21 5.78 -12.96
C LYS A 59 -14.02 6.38 -12.19
N ALA A 60 -14.27 7.30 -11.27
CA ALA A 60 -13.22 7.89 -10.44
C ALA A 60 -12.48 6.83 -9.61
N LEU A 61 -13.19 5.84 -9.08
CA LEU A 61 -12.58 4.70 -8.41
C LEU A 61 -11.69 3.88 -9.35
N LYS A 62 -12.16 3.58 -10.56
CA LYS A 62 -11.33 2.88 -11.55
C LYS A 62 -10.07 3.67 -11.90
N ASP A 63 -10.21 4.96 -12.19
CA ASP A 63 -9.10 5.84 -12.56
C ASP A 63 -8.08 5.95 -11.41
N ALA A 64 -8.54 5.95 -10.15
CA ALA A 64 -7.70 5.93 -8.96
C ALA A 64 -6.92 4.61 -8.80
N ILE A 65 -7.56 3.47 -9.07
CA ILE A 65 -6.87 2.16 -9.06
C ILE A 65 -5.80 2.12 -10.14
N ASP A 66 -6.15 2.45 -11.38
CA ASP A 66 -5.23 2.39 -12.52
C ASP A 66 -4.04 3.34 -12.30
N SER A 67 -4.31 4.59 -11.90
CA SER A 67 -3.26 5.57 -11.62
C SER A 67 -2.34 5.16 -10.46
N ALA A 68 -2.89 4.50 -9.43
CA ALA A 68 -2.09 4.03 -8.31
C ALA A 68 -1.15 2.90 -8.73
N LEU A 69 -1.62 1.97 -9.57
CA LEU A 69 -0.80 0.87 -10.07
C LEU A 69 0.27 1.37 -11.05
N ASP A 70 -0.08 2.28 -11.96
CA ASP A 70 0.88 2.88 -12.90
C ASP A 70 1.96 3.70 -12.18
N ALA A 71 1.62 4.35 -11.05
CA ALA A 71 2.56 5.13 -10.28
C ALA A 71 3.64 4.28 -9.58
N VAL A 72 3.38 2.99 -9.29
CA VAL A 72 4.32 2.10 -8.59
C VAL A 72 5.67 2.02 -9.31
N ASP A 73 5.64 1.91 -10.65
CA ASP A 73 6.82 1.75 -11.48
C ASP A 73 7.71 3.01 -11.52
N THR A 74 7.15 4.16 -11.13
CA THR A 74 7.83 5.47 -11.19
C THR A 74 7.96 6.13 -9.81
N LEU A 75 7.81 5.35 -8.75
CA LEU A 75 7.94 5.83 -7.38
C LEU A 75 9.34 6.41 -7.12
N GLU A 76 9.34 7.61 -6.55
CA GLU A 76 10.53 8.31 -6.09
C GLU A 76 10.53 8.39 -4.55
N PRO A 77 11.67 8.14 -3.87
CA PRO A 77 12.96 7.76 -4.46
C PRO A 77 12.97 6.34 -5.03
N PRO A 78 13.89 6.02 -5.97
CA PRO A 78 14.08 4.64 -6.45
C PRO A 78 14.49 3.74 -5.28
N PHE A 79 14.28 2.44 -5.45
CA PHE A 79 14.74 1.46 -4.46
C PHE A 79 16.28 1.46 -4.37
N ASP A 80 16.81 1.56 -3.15
CA ASP A 80 18.25 1.56 -2.87
C ASP A 80 18.67 0.30 -2.08
N PRO A 81 19.20 -0.75 -2.74
CA PRO A 81 19.60 -1.98 -2.06
C PRO A 81 20.64 -1.77 -0.96
N SER A 82 21.42 -0.69 -0.99
CA SER A 82 22.47 -0.43 0.00
C SER A 82 21.93 -0.15 1.41
N LEU A 83 20.65 0.22 1.52
CA LEU A 83 19.99 0.51 2.81
C LEU A 83 19.56 -0.77 3.55
N MET A 84 19.47 -1.92 2.86
CA MET A 84 18.87 -3.13 3.39
C MET A 84 19.60 -3.73 4.58
N ASP A 85 20.93 -3.80 4.53
CA ASP A 85 21.72 -4.43 5.60
C ASP A 85 21.61 -3.64 6.91
N ALA A 86 21.71 -2.31 6.80
CA ALA A 86 21.58 -1.40 7.93
C ALA A 86 20.17 -1.45 8.54
N ALA A 87 19.14 -1.50 7.68
CA ALA A 87 17.75 -1.61 8.12
C ALA A 87 17.45 -2.96 8.79
N THR A 88 17.91 -4.06 8.19
CA THR A 88 17.75 -5.41 8.76
C THR A 88 18.36 -5.48 10.16
N ALA A 89 19.61 -5.01 10.32
CA ALA A 89 20.27 -4.98 11.63
C ALA A 89 19.55 -4.05 12.64
N LYS A 90 18.96 -2.94 12.19
CA LYS A 90 18.14 -2.05 13.02
C LYS A 90 16.90 -2.77 13.54
N TRP A 91 16.17 -3.48 12.69
CA TRP A 91 14.95 -4.17 13.07
C TRP A 91 15.21 -5.40 13.95
N GLU A 92 16.27 -6.16 13.66
CA GLU A 92 16.69 -7.29 14.50
C GLU A 92 17.02 -6.86 15.94
N LYS A 93 17.69 -5.71 16.12
CA LYS A 93 17.95 -5.14 17.45
C LYS A 93 16.68 -4.81 18.24
N LEU A 94 15.57 -4.55 17.53
CA LEU A 94 14.26 -4.28 18.13
C LEU A 94 13.43 -5.57 18.31
N GLY A 95 13.99 -6.74 18.01
CA GLY A 95 13.28 -8.02 18.04
C GLY A 95 12.26 -8.18 16.91
N ILE A 96 12.31 -7.31 15.91
CA ILE A 96 11.44 -7.32 14.75
C ILE A 96 12.15 -8.08 13.63
N SER A 97 11.63 -9.26 13.28
CA SER A 97 12.17 -10.06 12.20
C SER A 97 11.18 -10.11 11.02
N PRO A 98 11.66 -10.40 9.80
CA PRO A 98 10.78 -10.71 8.67
C PRO A 98 9.81 -11.87 8.96
N ALA A 99 10.14 -12.74 9.93
CA ALA A 99 9.29 -13.84 10.37
C ALA A 99 8.11 -13.42 11.27
N GLY A 100 7.99 -12.14 11.66
CA GLY A 100 6.73 -11.66 12.25
C GLY A 100 6.82 -10.38 13.08
N VAL A 101 6.01 -9.39 12.67
CA VAL A 101 5.26 -8.51 13.60
C VAL A 101 3.76 -8.80 13.52
N LEU A 102 3.38 -9.97 12.99
CA LEU A 102 2.02 -10.50 13.12
C LEU A 102 2.08 -11.86 13.81
N PRO A 103 2.43 -11.94 15.11
CA PRO A 103 1.86 -13.03 15.89
C PRO A 103 0.36 -12.91 15.70
N THR A 104 -0.21 -13.98 15.16
CA THR A 104 -1.63 -14.23 14.93
C THR A 104 -2.47 -13.51 15.98
N VAL A 105 -3.25 -12.50 15.56
CA VAL A 105 -4.38 -12.05 16.39
C VAL A 105 -5.38 -13.20 16.35
N THR A 106 -5.32 -14.07 17.34
CA THR A 106 -6.39 -15.03 17.62
C THR A 106 -7.64 -14.24 17.98
N LEU A 107 -8.64 -14.30 17.09
CA LEU A 107 -10.04 -14.03 17.42
C LEU A 107 -10.61 -15.17 18.25
#